data_AF-A0A962NBS8-F1
#
_entry.id   AF-A0A962NBS8-F1
#
_cell.length_a   1.000
_cell.length_b   1.000
_cell.length_c   1.000
_cell.angle_alpha   90.00
_cell.angle_beta   90.00
_cell.angle_gamma   90.00
#
_symmetry.space_group_name_H-M   'P 1'
#
loop_
_entity.id
_entity.type
_entity.pdbx_description
1 polymer ?
#
loop_
_entity_poly.entity_id
_entity_poly.type
_entity_poly.pdbx_seq_one_letter_code
_entity_poly.pdbx_strand_id
1 'polypeptide(L)'
;AIYKRDRKGNLLDPVGNIVADDDPKKFEKAVHMSSIHVDLGMHCVDCHFAQDMHGNGHVVGEVMAGVEITCKDCHGTPDAYPTLRTTGPMAAPEGRDLANLRNPDGKRRFEWVGGKLIQRSLLNPGLEWEMSLVKDTSDPLSPAYNALADRAHTMSRNPATQAFGNDVAKEDRAHGEDTMLCYSCHTSWTTSCGGCHLPIQANWKTERKHYEGKFTRNYATYNPQVTRDDVFMLTRHGEIKDFAIAPLRSSSALVLSSTNINRERIYIQQPPIAASGYSSQAMAPHYPHTERRTETKTCTDCHLSQANDNNAIMAQLLGQGTKFMDFLGFNAWVGGEGEISAVRVTEWEEPQAVVGSYLHRYAYPDWFNDHLRNDQVLQEGYSHRAGEANCIQLRGEYVFVAEGSRGFRVYDAASVANKGFSQRIITAPFSPLGQDTRVKSRNATCVALATTQPVQPSRNQGELMRDINLEQPHHPIYNYAFVTDSEEGLILVDIDTLHDFEPRNNFLERALTWNENGVLNGATHLSIAGY
;
A
#
# COMPACT_ATOMS: atom_id res chain seq x y z
N ALA A 1 4.22 -19.45 -2.06
CA ALA A 1 5.47 -19.40 -2.83
C ALA A 1 5.26 -18.46 -4.00
N ILE A 2 6.21 -17.56 -4.23
CA ILE A 2 6.13 -16.52 -5.25
C ILE A 2 7.07 -16.88 -6.41
N TYR A 3 6.58 -16.80 -7.64
CA TYR A 3 7.33 -17.25 -8.82
C TYR A 3 7.43 -16.15 -9.86
N LYS A 4 8.54 -16.13 -10.61
CA LYS A 4 8.80 -15.17 -11.69
C LYS A 4 7.70 -15.27 -12.74
N ARG A 5 7.15 -14.11 -13.13
CA ARG A 5 6.11 -14.00 -14.15
C ARG A 5 6.41 -12.88 -15.14
N ASP A 6 5.88 -13.01 -16.35
CA ASP A 6 5.81 -11.88 -17.29
C ASP A 6 4.66 -10.93 -16.93
N ARG A 7 4.56 -9.81 -17.65
CA ARG A 7 3.50 -8.81 -17.46
C ARG A 7 2.08 -9.32 -17.77
N LYS A 8 1.95 -10.48 -18.42
CA LYS A 8 0.66 -11.15 -18.71
C LYS A 8 0.31 -12.19 -17.64
N GLY A 9 1.18 -12.39 -16.66
CA GLY A 9 1.01 -13.35 -15.58
C GLY A 9 1.48 -14.76 -15.91
N ASN A 10 2.18 -15.00 -17.03
CA ASN A 10 2.70 -16.33 -17.35
C ASN A 10 3.90 -16.68 -16.48
N LEU A 11 4.02 -17.92 -16.01
CA LEU A 11 5.20 -18.39 -15.27
C LEU A 11 6.44 -18.40 -16.17
N LEU A 12 7.59 -18.01 -15.62
CA LEU A 12 8.85 -17.95 -16.35
C LEU A 12 9.94 -18.85 -15.75
N ASP A 13 10.69 -19.50 -16.62
CA ASP A 13 11.91 -20.23 -16.29
C ASP A 13 13.12 -19.26 -16.08
N PRO A 14 14.31 -19.76 -15.70
CA PRO A 14 15.49 -18.92 -15.46
C PRO A 14 15.93 -18.09 -16.67
N VAL A 15 15.71 -18.56 -17.89
CA VAL A 15 16.12 -17.87 -19.13
C VAL A 15 14.99 -17.04 -19.75
N GLY A 16 13.79 -17.06 -19.15
CA GLY A 16 12.65 -16.24 -19.53
C GLY A 16 11.65 -16.91 -20.47
N ASN A 17 11.68 -18.23 -20.65
CA ASN A 17 10.65 -18.93 -21.42
C ASN A 17 9.38 -19.13 -20.57
N ILE A 18 8.23 -19.15 -21.24
CA ILE A 18 6.95 -19.46 -20.61
C ILE A 18 6.91 -20.92 -20.17
N VAL A 19 6.56 -21.14 -18.91
CA VAL A 19 6.22 -22.44 -18.34
C VAL A 19 4.69 -22.58 -18.35
N ALA A 20 4.19 -23.66 -18.94
CA ALA A 20 2.75 -23.88 -19.09
C ALA A 20 2.05 -24.09 -17.72
N ASP A 21 0.85 -23.52 -17.57
CA ASP A 21 0.09 -23.59 -16.33
C ASP A 21 -0.50 -24.99 -16.03
N ASP A 22 -0.68 -25.83 -17.05
CA ASP A 22 -1.15 -27.21 -16.92
C ASP A 22 -0.02 -28.23 -16.73
N ASP A 23 1.25 -27.78 -16.77
CA ASP A 23 2.40 -28.63 -16.52
C ASP A 23 2.45 -29.04 -15.03
N PRO A 24 2.40 -30.34 -14.70
CA PRO A 24 2.44 -30.81 -13.32
C PRO A 24 3.76 -30.48 -12.60
N LYS A 25 4.83 -30.17 -13.34
CA LYS A 25 6.15 -29.78 -12.83
C LYS A 25 6.44 -28.28 -12.95
N LYS A 26 5.44 -27.45 -13.24
CA LYS A 26 5.64 -26.01 -13.47
C LYS A 26 6.42 -25.29 -12.37
N PHE A 27 6.22 -25.66 -11.11
CA PHE A 27 6.91 -25.05 -9.97
C PHE A 27 8.36 -25.50 -9.80
N GLU A 28 8.75 -26.64 -10.39
CA GLU A 28 10.16 -27.07 -10.48
C GLU A 28 10.89 -26.33 -11.61
N LYS A 29 10.16 -25.92 -12.66
CA LYS A 29 10.70 -25.23 -13.84
C LYS A 29 10.76 -23.71 -13.68
N ALA A 30 9.77 -23.14 -13.00
CA ALA A 30 9.68 -21.70 -12.78
C ALA A 30 10.63 -21.23 -11.68
N VAL A 31 11.11 -19.99 -11.80
CA VAL A 31 12.00 -19.40 -10.78
C VAL A 31 11.19 -19.05 -9.54
N HIS A 32 11.51 -19.67 -8.41
CA HIS A 32 11.02 -19.23 -7.10
C HIS A 32 11.76 -17.93 -6.70
N MET A 33 11.01 -16.88 -6.40
CA MET A 33 11.55 -15.55 -6.07
C MET A 33 11.86 -15.41 -4.57
N SER A 34 12.49 -16.43 -3.97
CA SER A 34 13.08 -16.34 -2.63
C SER A 34 14.34 -15.46 -2.64
N SER A 35 14.76 -14.94 -1.49
CA SER A 35 16.09 -14.31 -1.38
C SER A 35 17.19 -15.28 -1.83
N ILE A 36 18.17 -14.75 -2.58
CA ILE A 36 19.37 -15.50 -2.97
C ILE A 36 20.18 -15.98 -1.75
N HIS A 37 20.16 -15.24 -0.64
CA HIS A 37 20.83 -15.66 0.59
C HIS A 37 20.18 -16.93 1.15
N VAL A 38 18.84 -17.01 1.14
CA VAL A 38 18.10 -18.21 1.55
C VAL A 38 18.38 -19.38 0.60
N ASP A 39 18.40 -19.12 -0.71
CA ASP A 39 18.71 -20.16 -1.72
C ASP A 39 20.12 -20.73 -1.56
N LEU A 40 21.08 -19.93 -1.07
CA LEU A 40 22.44 -20.34 -0.76
C LEU A 40 22.59 -20.97 0.64
N GLY A 41 21.51 -21.10 1.40
CA GLY A 41 21.49 -21.72 2.73
C GLY A 41 21.91 -20.82 3.88
N MET A 42 21.85 -19.49 3.70
CA MET A 42 22.05 -18.54 4.81
C MET A 42 20.83 -18.50 5.73
N HIS A 43 21.10 -18.27 7.02
CA HIS A 43 20.11 -18.04 8.05
C HIS A 43 20.24 -16.63 8.64
N CYS A 44 19.26 -16.21 9.46
CA CYS A 44 19.24 -14.87 10.05
C CYS A 44 20.58 -14.50 10.71
N VAL A 45 21.21 -15.45 11.42
CA VAL A 45 22.48 -15.27 12.15
C VAL A 45 23.73 -15.13 11.27
N ASP A 46 23.61 -15.41 9.98
CA ASP A 46 24.69 -15.21 9.00
C ASP A 46 24.76 -13.73 8.57
N CYS A 47 23.66 -12.98 8.68
CA CYS A 47 23.62 -11.54 8.35
C CYS A 47 23.40 -10.65 9.59
N HIS A 48 22.58 -11.10 10.54
CA HIS A 48 22.32 -10.40 11.81
C HIS A 48 23.22 -10.93 12.91
N PHE A 49 24.14 -10.08 13.37
CA PHE A 49 25.16 -10.46 14.34
C PHE A 49 24.71 -10.23 15.78
N ALA A 50 25.65 -10.22 16.73
CA ALA A 50 25.30 -10.24 18.15
C ALA A 50 24.43 -9.04 18.55
N GLN A 51 24.67 -7.83 18.06
CA GLN A 51 23.88 -6.67 18.50
C GLN A 51 22.48 -6.68 17.89
N ASP A 52 22.33 -7.02 16.61
CA ASP A 52 21.03 -7.17 15.97
C ASP A 52 20.12 -8.15 16.70
N MET A 53 20.71 -9.23 17.25
CA MET A 53 19.96 -10.30 17.90
C MET A 53 19.77 -10.10 19.42
N HIS A 54 20.67 -9.39 20.10
CA HIS A 54 20.66 -9.26 21.56
C HIS A 54 20.40 -7.81 22.04
N GLY A 55 20.42 -6.84 21.14
CA GLY A 55 20.38 -5.41 21.44
C GLY A 55 21.66 -4.91 22.09
N ASN A 56 21.68 -3.60 22.39
CA ASN A 56 22.72 -2.95 23.18
C ASN A 56 22.17 -2.28 24.45
N GLY A 57 20.93 -2.62 24.83
CA GLY A 57 20.21 -2.03 25.96
C GLY A 57 19.48 -0.72 25.64
N HIS A 58 19.66 -0.15 24.44
CA HIS A 58 18.89 1.01 23.98
C HIS A 58 17.54 0.57 23.41
N VAL A 59 16.46 1.23 23.85
CA VAL A 59 15.11 1.00 23.34
C VAL A 59 14.89 1.92 22.14
N VAL A 60 14.59 1.32 21.00
CA VAL A 60 14.35 2.04 19.74
C VAL A 60 12.87 2.10 19.40
N GLY A 61 12.44 3.16 18.70
CA GLY A 61 11.04 3.42 18.35
C GLY A 61 10.50 2.57 17.19
N GLU A 62 11.39 1.97 16.37
CA GLU A 62 11.00 1.11 15.26
C GLU A 62 11.98 -0.06 15.08
N VAL A 63 11.53 -1.16 14.45
CA VAL A 63 12.35 -2.38 14.32
C VAL A 63 13.60 -2.14 13.46
N MET A 64 13.50 -1.31 12.41
CA MET A 64 14.60 -1.06 11.47
C MET A 64 15.74 -0.22 12.09
N ALA A 65 15.44 0.50 13.17
CA ALA A 65 16.40 1.22 14.00
C ALA A 65 17.41 0.30 14.67
N GLY A 66 16.98 -0.92 15.01
CA GLY A 66 17.76 -1.88 15.77
C GLY A 66 18.81 -2.64 14.94
N VAL A 67 18.94 -2.32 13.65
CA VAL A 67 19.82 -3.03 12.73
C VAL A 67 21.19 -2.32 12.63
N GLU A 68 22.27 -3.00 12.97
CA GLU A 68 23.65 -2.53 12.87
C GLU A 68 24.24 -2.79 11.47
N ILE A 69 23.79 -3.83 10.77
CA ILE A 69 24.36 -4.23 9.47
C ILE A 69 23.66 -3.58 8.27
N THR A 70 24.42 -3.31 7.21
CA THR A 70 23.91 -2.94 5.89
C THR A 70 24.56 -3.76 4.78
N CYS A 71 23.97 -3.74 3.58
CA CYS A 71 24.49 -4.51 2.44
C CYS A 71 25.94 -4.14 2.09
N LYS A 72 26.29 -2.84 2.13
CA LYS A 72 27.63 -2.35 1.76
C LYS A 72 28.73 -2.81 2.74
N ASP A 73 28.37 -3.20 3.95
CA ASP A 73 29.32 -3.64 4.97
C ASP A 73 29.95 -4.99 4.61
N CYS A 74 29.25 -5.80 3.80
CA CYS A 74 29.72 -7.09 3.29
C CYS A 74 30.00 -7.07 1.78
N HIS A 75 29.30 -6.23 1.01
CA HIS A 75 29.40 -6.21 -0.46
C HIS A 75 30.23 -5.05 -1.01
N GLY A 76 30.47 -4.01 -0.21
CA GLY A 76 31.18 -2.79 -0.63
C GLY A 76 30.33 -1.85 -1.49
N THR A 77 31.01 -0.98 -2.23
CA THR A 77 30.46 -0.03 -3.19
C THR A 77 31.17 -0.19 -4.54
N PRO A 78 30.77 0.50 -5.62
CA PRO A 78 31.52 0.50 -6.87
C PRO A 78 32.98 0.95 -6.69
N ASP A 79 33.24 1.86 -5.75
CA ASP A 79 34.57 2.48 -5.59
C ASP A 79 35.47 1.72 -4.59
N ALA A 80 34.86 1.03 -3.61
CA ALA A 80 35.58 0.46 -2.48
C ALA A 80 35.08 -0.95 -2.12
N TYR A 81 36.04 -1.83 -1.79
CA TYR A 81 35.73 -3.08 -1.12
C TYR A 81 35.12 -2.83 0.27
N PRO A 82 34.32 -3.77 0.80
CA PRO A 82 33.72 -3.63 2.12
C PRO A 82 34.80 -3.44 3.19
N THR A 83 34.56 -2.49 4.10
CA THR A 83 35.43 -2.28 5.27
C THR A 83 35.26 -3.38 6.32
N LEU A 84 34.22 -4.21 6.20
CA LEU A 84 33.77 -5.17 7.21
C LEU A 84 33.45 -4.48 8.55
N ARG A 85 33.05 -3.20 8.50
CA ARG A 85 32.54 -2.47 9.65
C ARG A 85 31.08 -2.16 9.43
N THR A 86 30.27 -2.44 10.44
CA THR A 86 28.82 -2.22 10.38
C THR A 86 28.49 -0.73 10.33
N THR A 87 27.57 -0.30 9.46
CA THR A 87 27.19 1.12 9.31
C THR A 87 25.68 1.38 9.38
N GLY A 88 24.89 0.43 9.88
CA GLY A 88 23.45 0.56 10.04
C GLY A 88 23.07 1.45 11.20
N PRO A 89 21.78 1.79 11.36
CA PRO A 89 21.32 2.75 12.36
C PRO A 89 21.71 2.41 13.82
N MET A 90 21.81 1.12 14.14
CA MET A 90 22.21 0.69 15.48
C MET A 90 23.72 0.61 15.68
N ALA A 91 24.52 0.76 14.62
CA ALA A 91 25.96 0.63 14.72
C ALA A 91 26.55 1.75 15.60
N ALA A 92 27.58 1.41 16.39
CA ALA A 92 28.40 2.41 17.05
C ALA A 92 29.10 3.31 16.02
N PRO A 93 29.54 4.53 16.36
CA PRO A 93 30.22 5.45 15.43
C PRO A 93 31.41 4.83 14.68
N GLU A 94 32.18 3.97 15.37
CA GLU A 94 33.31 3.23 14.81
C GLU A 94 32.93 1.95 14.04
N GLY A 95 31.67 1.53 14.13
CA GLY A 95 31.14 0.28 13.61
C GLY A 95 31.73 -0.95 14.30
N ARG A 96 30.96 -2.04 14.31
CA ARG A 96 31.46 -3.35 14.73
C ARG A 96 32.36 -3.91 13.64
N ASP A 97 33.55 -4.33 14.03
CA ASP A 97 34.49 -5.00 13.13
C ASP A 97 34.12 -6.50 12.94
N LEU A 98 33.55 -6.81 11.77
CA LEU A 98 33.13 -8.16 11.39
C LEU A 98 34.31 -9.09 11.12
N ALA A 99 35.50 -8.57 10.83
CA ALA A 99 36.71 -9.39 10.62
C ALA A 99 37.17 -10.10 11.90
N ASN A 100 36.73 -9.59 13.07
CA ASN A 100 37.00 -10.20 14.38
C ASN A 100 35.97 -11.27 14.77
N LEU A 101 34.85 -11.39 14.04
CA LEU A 101 33.87 -12.43 14.32
C LEU A 101 34.45 -13.82 14.08
N ARG A 102 34.17 -14.72 15.01
CA ARG A 102 34.54 -16.13 14.91
C ARG A 102 33.34 -17.04 15.05
N ASN A 103 33.39 -18.16 14.35
CA ASN A 103 32.45 -19.26 14.53
C ASN A 103 32.87 -20.12 15.74
N PRO A 104 31.98 -21.01 16.25
CA PRO A 104 32.28 -21.89 17.37
C PRO A 104 33.49 -22.81 17.15
N ASP A 105 33.85 -23.07 15.89
CA ASP A 105 35.06 -23.82 15.50
C ASP A 105 36.36 -22.99 15.55
N GLY A 106 36.27 -21.71 15.95
CA GLY A 106 37.38 -20.78 16.08
C GLY A 106 37.80 -20.11 14.76
N LYS A 107 37.26 -20.51 13.60
CA LYS A 107 37.55 -19.85 12.33
C LYS A 107 36.93 -18.45 12.28
N ARG A 108 37.54 -17.54 11.52
CA ARG A 108 36.95 -16.22 11.25
C ARG A 108 35.68 -16.39 10.42
N ARG A 109 34.62 -15.65 10.76
CA ARG A 109 33.37 -15.64 9.99
C ARG A 109 33.55 -14.96 8.65
N PHE A 110 34.31 -13.87 8.61
CA PHE A 110 34.72 -13.16 7.40
C PHE A 110 36.24 -13.21 7.26
N GLU A 111 36.73 -13.58 6.08
CA GLU A 111 38.16 -13.71 5.83
C GLU A 111 38.52 -13.45 4.37
N TRP A 112 39.56 -12.66 4.14
CA TRP A 112 40.13 -12.50 2.81
C TRP A 112 41.11 -13.64 2.52
N VAL A 113 40.83 -14.43 1.48
CA VAL A 113 41.65 -15.57 1.04
C VAL A 113 41.95 -15.42 -0.45
N GLY A 114 43.22 -15.21 -0.80
CA GLY A 114 43.62 -15.10 -2.21
C GLY A 114 42.93 -13.97 -2.97
N GLY A 115 42.65 -12.84 -2.31
CA GLY A 115 41.93 -11.70 -2.90
C GLY A 115 40.41 -11.82 -2.92
N LYS A 116 39.85 -12.94 -2.42
CA LYS A 116 38.40 -13.17 -2.32
C LYS A 116 37.93 -13.00 -0.89
N LEU A 117 36.80 -12.34 -0.69
CA LEU A 117 36.16 -12.28 0.62
C LEU A 117 35.28 -13.52 0.83
N ILE A 118 35.61 -14.30 1.84
CA ILE A 118 34.87 -15.50 2.23
C ILE A 118 34.03 -15.21 3.47
N GLN A 119 32.75 -15.56 3.42
CA GLN A 119 31.87 -15.63 4.58
C GLN A 119 31.57 -17.09 4.92
N ARG A 120 31.55 -17.45 6.20
CA ARG A 120 31.27 -18.82 6.67
C ARG A 120 29.94 -18.91 7.38
N SER A 121 29.17 -19.96 7.10
CA SER A 121 27.91 -20.21 7.81
C SER A 121 28.16 -20.44 9.30
N LEU A 122 27.31 -19.85 10.13
CA LEU A 122 27.32 -20.13 11.56
C LEU A 122 26.63 -21.46 11.89
N LEU A 123 25.59 -21.82 11.14
CA LEU A 123 24.74 -22.98 11.45
C LEU A 123 25.12 -24.24 10.70
N ASN A 124 25.74 -24.12 9.52
CA ASN A 124 26.07 -25.26 8.65
C ASN A 124 27.60 -25.44 8.57
N PRO A 125 28.20 -26.31 9.40
CA PRO A 125 29.65 -26.53 9.41
C PRO A 125 30.19 -26.89 8.02
N GLY A 126 31.27 -26.21 7.61
CA GLY A 126 31.92 -26.44 6.31
C GLY A 126 31.28 -25.70 5.13
N LEU A 127 30.13 -25.06 5.30
CA LEU A 127 29.54 -24.19 4.28
C LEU A 127 30.20 -22.81 4.31
N GLU A 128 30.77 -22.42 3.17
CA GLU A 128 31.43 -21.13 2.96
C GLU A 128 30.94 -20.51 1.64
N TRP A 129 30.86 -19.18 1.60
CA TRP A 129 30.43 -18.42 0.44
C TRP A 129 31.52 -17.42 0.03
N GLU A 130 31.80 -17.37 -1.27
CA GLU A 130 32.53 -16.24 -1.86
C GLU A 130 31.56 -15.07 -2.02
N MET A 131 31.86 -13.95 -1.37
CA MET A 131 31.02 -12.76 -1.40
C MET A 131 31.03 -12.12 -2.78
N SER A 132 29.86 -11.75 -3.28
CA SER A 132 29.74 -10.93 -4.49
C SER A 132 30.08 -9.48 -4.14
N LEU A 133 31.14 -8.91 -4.71
CA LEU A 133 31.62 -7.57 -4.37
C LEU A 133 31.20 -6.56 -5.44
N VAL A 134 30.60 -5.43 -5.02
CA VAL A 134 30.05 -4.43 -5.96
C VAL A 134 31.17 -3.82 -6.81
N LYS A 135 32.32 -3.56 -6.19
CA LYS A 135 33.53 -3.08 -6.88
C LYS A 135 33.92 -3.98 -8.06
N ASP A 136 33.91 -5.29 -7.86
CA ASP A 136 34.27 -6.25 -8.90
C ASP A 136 33.21 -6.32 -10.01
N THR A 137 31.94 -6.11 -9.67
CA THR A 137 30.87 -6.06 -10.69
C THR A 137 30.85 -4.76 -11.48
N SER A 138 31.46 -3.70 -10.96
CA SER A 138 31.54 -2.37 -11.60
C SER A 138 32.90 -2.07 -12.24
N ASP A 139 33.87 -2.98 -12.17
CA ASP A 139 35.18 -2.83 -12.80
C ASP A 139 35.23 -3.57 -14.15
N PRO A 140 35.34 -2.87 -15.30
CA PRO A 140 35.45 -3.51 -16.62
C PRO A 140 36.64 -4.47 -16.79
N LEU A 141 37.65 -4.41 -15.91
CA LEU A 141 38.80 -5.31 -15.91
C LEU A 141 38.58 -6.57 -15.07
N SER A 142 37.53 -6.61 -14.27
CA SER A 142 37.21 -7.76 -13.42
C SER A 142 36.50 -8.86 -14.22
N PRO A 143 36.79 -10.14 -13.97
CA PRO A 143 36.01 -11.24 -14.55
C PRO A 143 34.56 -11.29 -14.06
N ALA A 144 34.23 -10.58 -12.97
CA ALA A 144 32.87 -10.46 -12.45
C ALA A 144 32.09 -9.26 -13.02
N TYR A 145 32.68 -8.49 -13.94
CA TYR A 145 32.07 -7.29 -14.49
C TYR A 145 30.66 -7.54 -15.04
N ASN A 146 29.75 -6.63 -14.71
CA ASN A 146 28.40 -6.61 -15.26
C ASN A 146 28.03 -5.18 -15.65
N ALA A 147 28.00 -4.92 -16.95
CA ALA A 147 27.69 -3.59 -17.50
C ALA A 147 26.32 -3.04 -17.06
N LEU A 148 25.33 -3.91 -16.80
CA LEU A 148 24.02 -3.47 -16.30
C LEU A 148 24.11 -3.04 -14.84
N ALA A 149 24.86 -3.76 -14.01
CA ALA A 149 25.08 -3.41 -12.61
C ALA A 149 25.91 -2.12 -12.50
N ASP A 150 27.01 -2.02 -13.24
CA ASP A 150 27.83 -0.81 -13.33
C ASP A 150 26.96 0.39 -13.70
N ARG A 151 26.23 0.30 -14.82
CA ARG A 151 25.31 1.36 -15.25
C ARG A 151 24.30 1.72 -14.16
N ALA A 152 23.69 0.73 -13.49
CA ALA A 152 22.70 1.01 -12.44
C ALA A 152 23.32 1.77 -11.26
N HIS A 153 24.51 1.40 -10.79
CA HIS A 153 25.17 2.00 -9.63
C HIS A 153 25.87 3.33 -9.93
N THR A 154 26.44 3.50 -11.13
CA THR A 154 27.33 4.62 -11.46
C THR A 154 26.73 5.62 -12.43
N MET A 155 25.48 5.44 -12.88
CA MET A 155 24.80 6.38 -13.77
C MET A 155 24.65 7.78 -13.16
N SER A 156 24.95 8.80 -13.95
CA SER A 156 24.81 10.21 -13.63
C SER A 156 23.34 10.66 -13.52
N ARG A 157 23.10 11.64 -12.66
CA ARG A 157 21.83 12.38 -12.54
C ARG A 157 21.55 13.27 -13.76
N ASN A 158 22.54 13.50 -14.63
CA ASN A 158 22.34 14.30 -15.83
C ASN A 158 21.47 13.54 -16.84
N PRO A 159 20.21 13.97 -17.07
CA PRO A 159 19.27 13.24 -17.92
C PRO A 159 19.63 13.31 -19.40
N ALA A 160 20.46 14.27 -19.82
CA ALA A 160 20.85 14.46 -21.21
C ALA A 160 21.97 13.51 -21.63
N THR A 161 22.95 13.27 -20.76
CA THR A 161 24.09 12.39 -21.09
C THR A 161 23.89 10.98 -20.59
N GLN A 162 23.26 10.80 -19.42
CA GLN A 162 23.13 9.51 -18.74
C GLN A 162 24.46 8.72 -18.69
N ALA A 163 25.58 9.45 -18.57
CA ALA A 163 26.90 8.86 -18.47
C ALA A 163 26.98 7.91 -17.26
N PHE A 164 27.79 6.86 -17.33
CA PHE A 164 28.01 5.92 -16.23
C PHE A 164 29.47 5.44 -16.27
N GLY A 165 29.89 4.79 -15.20
CA GLY A 165 31.25 4.29 -14.98
C GLY A 165 32.04 5.15 -13.99
N ASN A 166 33.31 4.82 -13.85
CA ASN A 166 34.22 5.45 -12.87
C ASN A 166 34.45 6.95 -13.11
N ASP A 167 34.18 7.45 -14.31
CA ASP A 167 34.31 8.87 -14.65
C ASP A 167 33.17 9.73 -14.07
N VAL A 168 32.09 9.10 -13.59
CA VAL A 168 31.00 9.79 -12.90
C VAL A 168 31.34 9.90 -11.41
N ALA A 169 31.56 11.15 -10.97
CA ALA A 169 31.81 11.48 -9.57
C ALA A 169 30.68 10.96 -8.67
N LYS A 170 31.00 10.52 -7.44
CA LYS A 170 30.06 9.84 -6.54
C LYS A 170 28.83 10.71 -6.25
N GLU A 171 29.03 12.00 -6.02
CA GLU A 171 28.01 13.01 -5.76
C GLU A 171 27.04 13.24 -6.94
N ASP A 172 27.49 12.92 -8.16
CA ASP A 172 26.72 13.10 -9.38
C ASP A 172 25.93 11.83 -9.78
N ARG A 173 26.05 10.73 -9.02
CA ARG A 173 25.36 9.46 -9.30
C ARG A 173 23.88 9.51 -8.90
N ALA A 174 23.02 8.93 -9.73
CA ALA A 174 21.57 8.89 -9.52
C ALA A 174 21.14 7.89 -8.44
N HIS A 175 21.89 6.79 -8.28
CA HIS A 175 21.58 5.69 -7.36
C HIS A 175 22.72 5.45 -6.36
N GLY A 176 23.33 6.52 -5.86
CA GLY A 176 24.38 6.42 -4.86
C GLY A 176 23.90 5.71 -3.58
N GLU A 177 24.83 5.07 -2.87
CA GLU A 177 24.53 4.27 -1.67
C GLU A 177 23.99 5.09 -0.50
N ASP A 178 24.18 6.41 -0.55
CA ASP A 178 23.70 7.37 0.44
C ASP A 178 22.32 7.96 0.05
N THR A 179 21.81 7.68 -1.16
CA THR A 179 20.50 8.19 -1.64
C THR A 179 19.47 7.08 -1.82
N MET A 180 19.89 5.86 -2.11
CA MET A 180 19.01 4.71 -2.35
C MET A 180 19.54 3.47 -1.64
N LEU A 181 18.67 2.79 -0.90
CA LEU A 181 19.00 1.54 -0.24
C LEU A 181 19.13 0.43 -1.30
N CYS A 182 20.14 -0.44 -1.18
CA CYS A 182 20.41 -1.46 -2.20
C CYS A 182 19.19 -2.36 -2.48
N TYR A 183 18.43 -2.69 -1.43
CA TYR A 183 17.21 -3.51 -1.57
C TYR A 183 16.07 -2.81 -2.33
N SER A 184 16.15 -1.51 -2.62
CA SER A 184 15.24 -0.83 -3.56
C SER A 184 15.32 -1.40 -4.97
N CYS A 185 16.51 -1.80 -5.41
CA CYS A 185 16.70 -2.43 -6.71
C CYS A 185 16.72 -3.97 -6.59
N HIS A 186 17.38 -4.48 -5.56
CA HIS A 186 17.66 -5.91 -5.48
C HIS A 186 16.48 -6.77 -5.05
N THR A 187 15.42 -6.20 -4.45
CA THR A 187 14.22 -6.98 -4.10
C THR A 187 13.47 -7.40 -5.36
N SER A 188 13.14 -8.68 -5.47
CA SER A 188 12.37 -9.20 -6.60
C SER A 188 10.89 -8.82 -6.50
N TRP A 189 10.32 -8.91 -5.31
CA TRP A 189 8.92 -8.58 -5.02
C TRP A 189 8.75 -8.04 -3.59
N THR A 190 7.64 -7.33 -3.36
CA THR A 190 7.30 -6.75 -2.07
C THR A 190 5.90 -7.21 -1.69
N THR A 191 5.68 -7.65 -0.45
CA THR A 191 4.33 -7.90 0.06
C THR A 191 3.56 -6.58 0.14
N SER A 192 2.41 -6.49 -0.52
CA SER A 192 1.46 -5.39 -0.36
C SER A 192 0.13 -5.91 0.19
N CYS A 193 -0.39 -5.25 1.22
CA CYS A 193 -1.64 -5.61 1.88
C CYS A 193 -2.71 -4.55 1.60
N GLY A 194 -3.62 -4.83 0.66
CA GLY A 194 -4.66 -3.90 0.22
C GLY A 194 -5.95 -3.92 1.05
N GLY A 195 -6.05 -4.76 2.09
CA GLY A 195 -7.23 -4.78 2.97
C GLY A 195 -7.17 -5.87 4.02
N CYS A 196 -7.47 -5.51 5.27
CA CYS A 196 -7.70 -6.43 6.39
C CYS A 196 -9.05 -6.10 7.02
N HIS A 197 -10.00 -7.01 6.90
CA HIS A 197 -11.31 -6.86 7.50
C HIS A 197 -11.31 -7.47 8.91
N LEU A 198 -11.74 -6.66 9.89
CA LEU A 198 -11.92 -7.10 11.27
C LEU A 198 -13.40 -7.02 11.64
N PRO A 199 -14.16 -8.12 11.48
CA PRO A 199 -15.54 -8.19 11.94
C PRO A 199 -15.56 -8.46 13.44
N ILE A 200 -16.03 -7.48 14.20
CA ILE A 200 -16.21 -7.56 15.65
C ILE A 200 -17.60 -8.13 15.93
N GLN A 201 -17.68 -9.21 16.69
CA GLN A 201 -18.93 -9.87 17.07
C GLN A 201 -19.08 -9.90 18.58
N ALA A 202 -20.17 -9.31 19.07
CA ALA A 202 -20.52 -9.35 20.48
C ALA A 202 -20.97 -10.75 20.93
N ASN A 203 -20.94 -10.99 22.24
CA ASN A 203 -21.31 -12.22 22.95
C ASN A 203 -20.41 -13.45 22.77
N TRP A 204 -19.25 -13.28 22.16
CA TRP A 204 -18.23 -14.32 22.13
C TRP A 204 -17.27 -14.16 23.30
N LYS A 205 -17.34 -15.07 24.28
CA LYS A 205 -16.35 -15.11 25.37
C LYS A 205 -15.03 -15.66 24.83
N THR A 206 -14.03 -14.81 24.65
CA THR A 206 -12.70 -15.19 24.15
C THR A 206 -11.60 -14.69 25.07
N GLU A 207 -10.52 -15.45 25.16
CA GLU A 207 -9.33 -15.02 25.87
C GLU A 207 -8.64 -13.89 25.08
N ARG A 208 -8.24 -12.84 25.79
CA ARG A 208 -7.45 -11.75 25.23
C ARG A 208 -6.02 -12.23 25.01
N LYS A 209 -5.53 -12.07 23.79
CA LYS A 209 -4.12 -12.35 23.41
C LYS A 209 -3.21 -11.13 23.62
N HIS A 210 -3.61 -10.18 24.46
CA HIS A 210 -2.84 -9.00 24.81
C HIS A 210 -2.32 -9.12 26.25
N TYR A 211 -1.33 -8.31 26.62
CA TYR A 211 -0.55 -8.47 27.86
C TYR A 211 -1.38 -8.45 29.16
N GLU A 212 -2.61 -7.92 29.15
CA GLU A 212 -3.43 -7.82 30.37
C GLU A 212 -4.07 -9.14 30.83
N GLY A 213 -4.04 -10.20 30.01
CA GLY A 213 -4.51 -11.56 30.35
C GLY A 213 -5.91 -11.61 30.96
N LYS A 214 -6.99 -11.54 30.16
CA LYS A 214 -8.39 -11.60 30.63
C LYS A 214 -9.31 -12.15 29.54
N PHE A 215 -10.60 -12.29 29.83
CA PHE A 215 -11.62 -12.55 28.81
C PHE A 215 -12.25 -11.26 28.28
N THR A 216 -12.59 -11.24 26.99
CA THR A 216 -13.47 -10.26 26.34
C THR A 216 -14.76 -10.94 25.90
N ARG A 217 -15.84 -10.16 25.74
CA ARG A 217 -17.11 -10.62 25.13
C ARG A 217 -17.30 -10.12 23.69
N ASN A 218 -16.27 -9.51 23.13
CA ASN A 218 -16.22 -9.11 21.73
C ASN A 218 -15.09 -9.89 21.07
N TYR A 219 -15.44 -10.70 20.08
CA TYR A 219 -14.49 -11.45 19.28
C TYR A 219 -14.26 -10.74 17.95
N ALA A 220 -12.99 -10.60 17.55
CA ALA A 220 -12.62 -10.08 16.26
C ALA A 220 -11.73 -11.10 15.57
N THR A 221 -12.10 -11.53 14.37
CA THR A 221 -11.20 -12.26 13.47
C THR A 221 -10.37 -11.26 12.68
N TYR A 222 -9.18 -11.69 12.24
CA TYR A 222 -8.32 -10.91 11.36
C TYR A 222 -8.31 -11.58 9.99
N ASN A 223 -9.00 -10.99 9.02
CA ASN A 223 -9.20 -11.59 7.70
C ASN A 223 -8.53 -10.73 6.62
N PRO A 224 -7.33 -11.11 6.15
CA PRO A 224 -6.71 -10.47 4.99
C PRO A 224 -7.63 -10.61 3.78
N GLN A 225 -8.07 -9.48 3.23
CA GLN A 225 -8.93 -9.44 2.04
C GLN A 225 -8.09 -9.43 0.77
N VAL A 226 -6.98 -8.68 0.78
CA VAL A 226 -6.10 -8.54 -0.40
C VAL A 226 -4.65 -8.57 0.05
N THR A 227 -3.91 -9.58 -0.38
CA THR A 227 -2.44 -9.65 -0.27
C THR A 227 -1.87 -9.93 -1.64
N ARG A 228 -0.88 -9.13 -2.04
CA ARG A 228 -0.31 -9.10 -3.39
C ARG A 228 1.21 -9.04 -3.35
N ASP A 229 1.84 -9.64 -4.33
CA ASP A 229 3.29 -9.60 -4.58
C ASP A 229 3.66 -8.82 -5.86
N ASP A 230 2.66 -8.42 -6.65
CA ASP A 230 2.79 -7.70 -7.92
C ASP A 230 2.62 -6.19 -7.79
N VAL A 231 2.79 -5.66 -6.58
CA VAL A 231 2.79 -4.22 -6.30
C VAL A 231 4.19 -3.80 -5.86
N PHE A 232 4.77 -2.84 -6.57
CA PHE A 232 6.05 -2.26 -6.21
C PHE A 232 5.96 -0.74 -6.17
N MET A 233 6.31 -0.17 -5.01
CA MET A 233 6.23 1.25 -4.72
C MET A 233 7.55 1.70 -4.12
N LEU A 234 7.91 2.95 -4.32
CA LEU A 234 9.07 3.57 -3.69
C LEU A 234 8.63 4.73 -2.80
N THR A 235 9.35 4.91 -1.70
CA THR A 235 9.18 6.04 -0.78
C THR A 235 10.55 6.55 -0.34
N ARG A 236 10.57 7.68 0.36
CA ARG A 236 11.67 8.05 1.25
C ARG A 236 11.47 7.40 2.60
N HIS A 237 12.55 6.87 3.16
CA HIS A 237 12.56 6.36 4.52
C HIS A 237 12.42 7.51 5.54
N GLY A 238 12.16 7.20 6.81
CA GLY A 238 12.29 8.17 7.90
C GLY A 238 13.74 8.56 8.20
N GLU A 239 13.91 9.48 9.15
CA GLU A 239 15.20 10.06 9.57
C GLU A 239 16.26 9.01 9.92
N ILE A 240 15.86 7.83 10.42
CA ILE A 240 16.78 6.79 10.85
C ILE A 240 17.62 6.16 9.74
N LYS A 241 17.20 6.34 8.47
CA LYS A 241 17.98 5.94 7.29
C LYS A 241 18.15 7.13 6.34
N ASP A 242 18.31 8.33 6.90
CA ASP A 242 18.67 9.56 6.19
C ASP A 242 17.74 9.89 5.01
N PHE A 243 16.46 9.52 5.10
CA PHE A 243 15.47 9.70 4.04
C PHE A 243 15.82 9.04 2.70
N ALA A 244 16.67 7.99 2.73
CA ALA A 244 17.05 7.23 1.54
C ALA A 244 15.84 6.56 0.88
N ILE A 245 15.92 6.36 -0.43
CA ILE A 245 14.86 5.70 -1.21
C ILE A 245 14.81 4.22 -0.83
N ALA A 246 13.60 3.75 -0.47
CA ALA A 246 13.29 2.39 -0.05
C ALA A 246 12.03 1.88 -0.76
N PRO A 247 11.85 0.57 -0.93
CA PRO A 247 10.54 0.00 -1.24
C PRO A 247 9.53 0.40 -0.17
N LEU A 248 8.35 0.75 -0.63
CA LEU A 248 7.17 1.02 0.17
C LEU A 248 6.25 -0.19 0.12
N ARG A 249 5.62 -0.52 1.25
CA ARG A 249 4.46 -1.40 1.26
C ARG A 249 3.26 -0.72 1.89
N SER A 250 2.07 -1.13 1.45
CA SER A 250 0.88 -0.95 2.28
C SER A 250 0.98 -1.85 3.51
N SER A 251 0.93 -1.23 4.69
CA SER A 251 0.99 -1.86 5.99
C SER A 251 -0.38 -1.73 6.64
N SER A 252 -1.20 -2.78 6.55
CA SER A 252 -2.51 -2.88 7.21
C SER A 252 -3.54 -1.81 6.78
N ALA A 253 -4.20 -2.01 5.64
CA ALA A 253 -5.41 -1.28 5.28
C ALA A 253 -6.61 -1.79 6.10
N LEU A 254 -6.86 -1.18 7.25
CA LEU A 254 -7.85 -1.67 8.21
C LEU A 254 -9.27 -1.29 7.82
N VAL A 255 -10.16 -2.28 7.78
CA VAL A 255 -11.60 -2.07 7.51
C VAL A 255 -12.40 -2.76 8.61
N LEU A 256 -13.30 -2.04 9.27
CA LEU A 256 -14.00 -2.52 10.46
C LEU A 256 -15.48 -2.77 10.22
N SER A 257 -15.98 -3.87 10.77
CA SER A 257 -17.41 -4.10 10.90
C SER A 257 -17.74 -4.50 12.33
N SER A 258 -18.96 -4.22 12.79
CA SER A 258 -19.40 -4.66 14.12
C SER A 258 -20.82 -5.17 14.12
N THR A 259 -21.02 -6.30 14.82
CA THR A 259 -22.32 -6.91 15.07
C THR A 259 -22.59 -6.97 16.58
N ASN A 260 -23.69 -6.37 17.02
CA ASN A 260 -24.04 -6.31 18.43
C ASN A 260 -24.80 -7.55 18.93
N ILE A 261 -25.17 -7.57 20.22
CA ILE A 261 -25.92 -8.65 20.88
C ILE A 261 -27.27 -8.98 20.22
N ASN A 262 -27.91 -7.98 19.60
CA ASN A 262 -29.18 -8.15 18.91
C ASN A 262 -29.01 -8.69 17.49
N ARG A 263 -27.77 -8.98 17.07
CA ARG A 263 -27.39 -9.32 15.69
C ARG A 263 -27.71 -8.20 14.71
N GLU A 264 -27.54 -6.96 15.14
CA GLU A 264 -27.57 -5.78 14.29
C GLU A 264 -26.14 -5.48 13.85
N ARG A 265 -25.95 -5.28 12.54
CA ARG A 265 -24.69 -4.81 11.98
C ARG A 265 -24.67 -3.29 12.14
N ILE A 266 -24.02 -2.81 13.19
CA ILE A 266 -24.09 -1.40 13.61
C ILE A 266 -23.27 -0.48 12.69
N TYR A 267 -22.21 -1.00 12.10
CA TYR A 267 -21.48 -0.40 10.98
C TYR A 267 -20.81 -1.54 10.20
N ILE A 268 -20.62 -1.32 8.91
CA ILE A 268 -20.01 -2.29 8.01
C ILE A 268 -18.90 -1.65 7.20
N GLN A 269 -17.79 -2.39 7.10
CA GLN A 269 -16.64 -2.06 6.28
C GLN A 269 -16.19 -0.59 6.35
N GLN A 270 -16.17 -0.03 7.56
CA GLN A 270 -15.75 1.34 7.82
C GLN A 270 -14.24 1.40 8.09
N PRO A 271 -13.45 2.10 7.26
CA PRO A 271 -12.07 2.39 7.57
C PRO A 271 -11.98 3.49 8.65
N PRO A 272 -11.15 3.36 9.70
CA PRO A 272 -10.94 4.44 10.65
C PRO A 272 -10.13 5.61 10.06
N ILE A 273 -10.18 6.76 10.74
CA ILE A 273 -9.33 7.93 10.49
C ILE A 273 -8.33 8.04 11.63
N ALA A 274 -7.04 8.14 11.29
CA ALA A 274 -5.95 8.30 12.26
C ALA A 274 -6.06 9.62 13.04
N ALA A 275 -5.37 9.70 14.18
CA ALA A 275 -5.29 10.95 14.94
C ALA A 275 -4.67 12.10 14.13
N SER A 276 -3.77 11.80 13.18
CA SER A 276 -3.16 12.78 12.27
C SER A 276 -4.01 13.15 11.05
N GLY A 277 -5.24 12.62 10.94
CA GLY A 277 -6.17 12.93 9.85
C GLY A 277 -6.07 12.01 8.62
N TYR A 278 -5.04 11.16 8.53
CA TYR A 278 -4.90 10.20 7.44
C TYR A 278 -5.88 9.02 7.55
N SER A 279 -6.14 8.36 6.43
CA SER A 279 -6.95 7.14 6.41
C SER A 279 -6.24 5.99 7.13
N SER A 280 -7.00 4.96 7.50
CA SER A 280 -6.46 3.71 8.05
C SER A 280 -5.55 2.90 7.12
N GLN A 281 -5.35 3.32 5.86
CA GLN A 281 -4.35 2.73 4.99
C GLN A 281 -2.98 3.28 5.35
N ALA A 282 -2.24 2.53 6.17
CA ALA A 282 -0.86 2.88 6.46
C ALA A 282 0.08 2.37 5.35
N MET A 283 1.11 3.15 5.11
CA MET A 283 2.19 2.88 4.16
C MET A 283 3.49 2.95 4.96
N ALA A 284 4.39 1.97 4.82
CA ALA A 284 5.68 1.98 5.50
C ALA A 284 6.82 1.54 4.56
N PRO A 285 8.02 2.11 4.71
CA PRO A 285 9.23 1.54 4.14
C PRO A 285 9.38 0.07 4.55
N HIS A 286 9.85 -0.78 3.64
CA HIS A 286 9.91 -2.21 3.91
C HIS A 286 11.06 -2.91 3.19
N TYR A 287 11.74 -3.77 3.94
CA TYR A 287 12.67 -4.75 3.41
C TYR A 287 12.07 -6.16 3.50
N PRO A 288 11.62 -6.75 2.37
CA PRO A 288 10.88 -8.01 2.38
C PRO A 288 11.79 -9.26 2.40
N HIS A 289 13.12 -9.10 2.35
CA HIS A 289 14.09 -10.20 2.24
C HIS A 289 13.85 -11.09 1.00
N THR A 290 13.73 -10.44 -0.16
CA THR A 290 13.50 -11.09 -1.47
C THR A 290 14.57 -10.72 -2.50
N GLU A 291 15.76 -10.37 -2.00
CA GLU A 291 16.90 -9.89 -2.77
C GLU A 291 17.44 -10.94 -3.75
N ARG A 292 17.75 -10.51 -4.97
CA ARG A 292 18.24 -11.37 -6.06
C ARG A 292 19.46 -10.73 -6.73
N ARG A 293 20.18 -11.56 -7.49
CA ARG A 293 21.24 -11.12 -8.39
C ARG A 293 20.77 -10.90 -9.83
N THR A 294 19.69 -11.59 -10.23
CA THR A 294 19.20 -11.60 -11.63
C THR A 294 17.78 -11.09 -11.73
N GLU A 295 16.86 -11.55 -10.88
CA GLU A 295 15.47 -11.07 -10.84
C GLU A 295 15.34 -9.78 -10.00
N THR A 296 16.14 -8.76 -10.33
CA THR A 296 16.10 -7.43 -9.71
C THR A 296 15.18 -6.49 -10.49
N LYS A 297 14.97 -5.28 -9.97
CA LYS A 297 14.33 -4.21 -10.74
C LYS A 297 15.22 -3.79 -11.92
N THR A 298 14.57 -3.47 -13.02
CA THR A 298 15.17 -2.96 -14.26
C THR A 298 14.83 -1.48 -14.44
N CYS A 299 15.49 -0.79 -15.39
CA CYS A 299 15.27 0.63 -15.61
C CYS A 299 13.79 0.97 -15.84
N THR A 300 13.04 0.15 -16.58
CA THR A 300 11.63 0.41 -16.90
C THR A 300 10.65 0.02 -15.79
N ASP A 301 11.14 -0.58 -14.70
CA ASP A 301 10.35 -0.77 -13.49
C ASP A 301 10.29 0.52 -12.65
N CYS A 302 11.28 1.42 -12.84
CA CYS A 302 11.42 2.66 -12.07
C CYS A 302 11.44 3.96 -12.91
N HIS A 303 11.54 3.86 -14.23
CA HIS A 303 11.59 5.00 -15.16
C HIS A 303 10.66 4.77 -16.35
N LEU A 304 10.22 5.87 -16.97
CA LEU A 304 9.39 5.81 -18.17
C LEU A 304 10.07 4.99 -19.28
N SER A 305 9.31 4.06 -19.83
CA SER A 305 9.73 3.20 -20.93
C SER A 305 9.72 3.97 -22.25
N GLN A 306 10.75 3.79 -23.08
CA GLN A 306 10.75 4.32 -24.44
C GLN A 306 9.62 3.76 -25.30
N ALA A 307 9.14 2.54 -24.98
CA ALA A 307 7.97 1.95 -25.63
C ALA A 307 6.64 2.56 -25.17
N ASN A 308 6.67 3.47 -24.18
CA ASN A 308 5.50 4.13 -23.60
C ASN A 308 4.43 3.14 -23.09
N ASP A 309 4.88 2.05 -22.48
CA ASP A 309 4.05 0.90 -22.08
C ASP A 309 3.99 0.69 -20.55
N ASN A 310 4.45 1.66 -19.76
CA ASN A 310 4.58 1.52 -18.30
C ASN A 310 4.00 2.68 -17.46
N ASN A 311 3.14 3.54 -18.01
CA ASN A 311 2.58 4.69 -17.27
C ASN A 311 1.81 4.29 -16.00
N ALA A 312 1.04 3.19 -16.05
CA ALA A 312 0.37 2.66 -14.86
C ALA A 312 1.37 2.12 -13.82
N ILE A 313 2.46 1.49 -14.26
CA ILE A 313 3.53 1.04 -13.35
C ILE A 313 4.19 2.24 -12.67
N MET A 314 4.43 3.33 -13.41
CA MET A 314 4.97 4.57 -12.85
C MET A 314 4.03 5.21 -11.82
N ALA A 315 2.73 5.25 -12.11
CA ALA A 315 1.75 5.76 -11.15
C ALA A 315 1.68 4.90 -9.88
N GLN A 316 1.78 3.56 -10.02
CA GLN A 316 1.88 2.66 -8.87
C GLN A 316 3.17 2.90 -8.10
N LEU A 317 4.32 2.92 -8.78
CA LEU A 317 5.66 3.12 -8.20
C LEU A 317 5.71 4.37 -7.31
N LEU A 318 5.11 5.47 -7.78
CA LEU A 318 5.09 6.77 -7.11
C LEU A 318 3.97 6.89 -6.05
N GLY A 319 3.18 5.84 -5.83
CA GLY A 319 2.08 5.85 -4.86
C GLY A 319 0.86 6.70 -5.27
N GLN A 320 0.77 7.11 -6.54
CA GLN A 320 -0.35 7.92 -7.05
C GLN A 320 -1.64 7.11 -7.23
N GLY A 321 -1.52 5.78 -7.19
CA GLY A 321 -2.64 4.85 -7.34
C GLY A 321 -2.99 4.60 -8.81
N THR A 322 -3.50 3.41 -9.07
CA THR A 322 -3.86 2.93 -10.43
C THR A 322 -5.25 2.33 -10.50
N LYS A 323 -6.01 2.36 -9.39
CA LYS A 323 -7.23 1.57 -9.20
C LYS A 323 -7.03 0.06 -9.40
N PHE A 324 -5.77 -0.40 -9.32
CA PHE A 324 -5.44 -1.82 -9.45
C PHE A 324 -6.01 -2.66 -8.31
N MET A 325 -6.18 -2.05 -7.13
CA MET A 325 -6.84 -2.62 -5.98
C MET A 325 -7.91 -1.64 -5.51
N ASP A 326 -9.16 -1.90 -5.88
CA ASP A 326 -10.31 -1.14 -5.41
C ASP A 326 -11.25 -2.07 -4.62
N PHE A 327 -11.74 -1.57 -3.50
CA PHE A 327 -12.67 -2.29 -2.65
C PHE A 327 -14.11 -1.91 -3.02
N LEU A 328 -14.84 -2.82 -3.65
CA LEU A 328 -16.24 -2.61 -4.03
C LEU A 328 -17.16 -2.43 -2.80
N GLY A 329 -16.83 -3.11 -1.71
CA GLY A 329 -17.65 -3.17 -0.50
C GLY A 329 -18.76 -4.22 -0.55
N PHE A 330 -19.50 -4.31 0.55
CA PHE A 330 -20.61 -5.24 0.78
C PHE A 330 -21.81 -4.86 -0.08
N ASN A 331 -21.98 -3.56 -0.33
CA ASN A 331 -22.97 -3.02 -1.24
C ASN A 331 -22.29 -2.24 -2.37
N ALA A 332 -22.76 -2.43 -3.60
CA ALA A 332 -22.54 -1.48 -4.67
C ALA A 332 -23.62 -0.39 -4.62
N TRP A 333 -23.24 0.86 -4.90
CA TRP A 333 -24.15 1.99 -4.91
C TRP A 333 -24.53 2.36 -6.34
N VAL A 334 -25.83 2.46 -6.58
CA VAL A 334 -26.40 2.73 -7.90
C VAL A 334 -27.29 3.97 -7.81
N GLY A 335 -27.13 4.89 -8.76
CA GLY A 335 -28.04 6.02 -8.95
C GLY A 335 -29.05 5.74 -10.05
N GLY A 336 -30.28 6.20 -9.88
CA GLY A 336 -31.34 6.13 -10.88
C GLY A 336 -32.15 7.43 -10.98
N GLU A 337 -33.21 7.39 -11.78
CA GLU A 337 -34.16 8.50 -11.92
C GLU A 337 -35.01 8.64 -10.64
N GLY A 338 -34.59 9.51 -9.73
CA GLY A 338 -35.34 9.79 -8.51
C GLY A 338 -35.03 8.88 -7.31
N GLU A 339 -33.98 8.05 -7.41
CA GLU A 339 -33.52 7.21 -6.30
C GLU A 339 -32.01 6.91 -6.31
N ILE A 340 -31.52 6.53 -5.14
CA ILE A 340 -30.24 5.84 -4.97
C ILE A 340 -30.50 4.51 -4.27
N SER A 341 -29.69 3.50 -4.60
CA SER A 341 -29.84 2.15 -4.07
C SER A 341 -28.50 1.56 -3.64
N ALA A 342 -28.48 0.94 -2.47
CA ALA A 342 -27.41 0.07 -2.02
C ALA A 342 -27.78 -1.38 -2.34
N VAL A 343 -27.11 -1.99 -3.32
CA VAL A 343 -27.34 -3.37 -3.75
C VAL A 343 -26.28 -4.26 -3.13
N ARG A 344 -26.67 -5.30 -2.40
CA ARG A 344 -25.70 -6.24 -1.81
C ARG A 344 -25.01 -7.03 -2.92
N VAL A 345 -23.67 -7.00 -2.94
CA VAL A 345 -22.84 -7.62 -3.98
C VAL A 345 -21.87 -8.67 -3.47
N THR A 346 -21.66 -8.77 -2.15
CA THR A 346 -20.83 -9.82 -1.54
C THR A 346 -21.61 -10.63 -0.52
N GLU A 347 -21.05 -11.78 -0.17
CA GLU A 347 -21.42 -12.46 1.06
C GLU A 347 -20.99 -11.67 2.30
N TRP A 348 -21.73 -11.87 3.40
CA TRP A 348 -21.38 -11.28 4.69
C TRP A 348 -20.31 -12.08 5.41
N GLU A 349 -20.43 -13.40 5.36
CA GLU A 349 -19.48 -14.33 5.96
C GLU A 349 -18.11 -14.25 5.28
N GLU A 350 -17.07 -14.67 5.99
CA GLU A 350 -15.71 -14.66 5.46
C GLU A 350 -15.38 -15.97 4.73
N PRO A 351 -14.71 -15.92 3.57
CA PRO A 351 -14.29 -14.71 2.85
C PRO A 351 -15.46 -13.96 2.21
N GLN A 352 -15.48 -12.62 2.25
CA GLN A 352 -16.53 -11.79 1.62
C GLN A 352 -16.49 -11.82 0.08
N ALA A 353 -16.81 -12.98 -0.49
CA ALA A 353 -16.76 -13.23 -1.92
C ALA A 353 -17.88 -12.44 -2.64
N VAL A 354 -17.52 -11.83 -3.77
CA VAL A 354 -18.50 -11.21 -4.68
C VAL A 354 -19.44 -12.31 -5.19
N VAL A 355 -20.75 -12.11 -5.05
CA VAL A 355 -21.77 -13.08 -5.47
C VAL A 355 -21.61 -13.37 -6.96
N GLY A 356 -21.57 -14.66 -7.31
CA GLY A 356 -21.35 -15.13 -8.68
C GLY A 356 -19.89 -15.17 -9.15
N SER A 357 -18.92 -14.72 -8.34
CA SER A 357 -17.50 -14.75 -8.70
C SER A 357 -16.87 -16.15 -8.68
N TYR A 358 -15.66 -16.25 -9.23
CA TYR A 358 -14.81 -17.44 -9.10
C TYR A 358 -14.61 -17.84 -7.63
N LEU A 359 -14.32 -16.89 -6.74
CA LEU A 359 -14.15 -17.16 -5.32
C LEU A 359 -15.46 -17.69 -4.70
N HIS A 360 -16.60 -17.09 -5.06
CA HIS A 360 -17.91 -17.52 -4.56
C HIS A 360 -18.23 -18.97 -4.93
N ARG A 361 -17.90 -19.39 -6.17
CA ARG A 361 -18.09 -20.78 -6.63
C ARG A 361 -17.41 -21.81 -5.73
N TYR A 362 -16.21 -21.50 -5.21
CA TYR A 362 -15.44 -22.45 -4.41
C TYR A 362 -15.62 -22.27 -2.90
N ALA A 363 -15.81 -21.04 -2.42
CA ALA A 363 -16.03 -20.75 -1.01
C ALA A 363 -17.46 -21.07 -0.56
N TYR A 364 -18.46 -20.87 -1.44
CA TYR A 364 -19.89 -21.03 -1.15
C TYR A 364 -20.62 -21.75 -2.30
N PRO A 365 -20.31 -23.02 -2.58
CA PRO A 365 -20.83 -23.73 -3.75
C PRO A 365 -22.37 -23.80 -3.78
N ASP A 366 -23.02 -23.96 -2.64
CA ASP A 366 -24.49 -24.03 -2.55
C ASP A 366 -25.13 -22.68 -2.90
N TRP A 367 -24.63 -21.58 -2.33
CA TRP A 367 -25.13 -20.22 -2.58
C TRP A 367 -24.81 -19.75 -4.01
N PHE A 368 -23.68 -20.20 -4.58
CA PHE A 368 -23.38 -20.00 -5.98
C PHE A 368 -24.41 -20.68 -6.88
N ASN A 369 -24.79 -21.93 -6.59
CA ASN A 369 -25.83 -22.63 -7.34
C ASN A 369 -27.21 -21.97 -7.16
N ASP A 370 -27.52 -21.44 -5.98
CA ASP A 370 -28.73 -20.62 -5.76
C ASP A 370 -28.75 -19.38 -6.65
N HIS A 371 -27.63 -18.65 -6.72
CA HIS A 371 -27.51 -17.50 -7.59
C HIS A 371 -27.71 -17.86 -9.08
N LEU A 372 -27.20 -19.01 -9.53
CA LEU A 372 -27.46 -19.51 -10.89
C LEU A 372 -28.94 -19.87 -11.11
N ARG A 373 -29.60 -20.48 -10.11
CA ARG A 373 -31.04 -20.78 -10.17
C ARG A 373 -31.92 -19.53 -10.18
N ASN A 374 -31.40 -18.43 -9.63
CA ASN A 374 -32.05 -17.11 -9.64
C ASN A 374 -31.63 -16.26 -10.85
N ASP A 375 -31.23 -16.89 -11.96
CA ASP A 375 -30.83 -16.23 -13.21
C ASP A 375 -29.75 -15.14 -13.02
N GLN A 376 -28.86 -15.35 -12.04
CA GLN A 376 -27.79 -14.41 -11.69
C GLN A 376 -28.29 -13.03 -11.21
N VAL A 377 -29.54 -12.95 -10.73
CA VAL A 377 -30.11 -11.71 -10.18
C VAL A 377 -29.74 -11.56 -8.70
N LEU A 378 -29.23 -10.39 -8.33
CA LEU A 378 -29.00 -10.01 -6.92
C LEU A 378 -30.34 -9.70 -6.23
N GLN A 379 -30.57 -10.29 -5.06
CA GLN A 379 -31.90 -10.31 -4.43
C GLN A 379 -32.10 -9.26 -3.33
N GLU A 380 -31.04 -8.61 -2.87
CA GLU A 380 -31.09 -7.69 -1.73
C GLU A 380 -30.62 -6.29 -2.16
N GLY A 381 -31.51 -5.31 -2.00
CA GLY A 381 -31.24 -3.91 -2.27
C GLY A 381 -32.07 -2.99 -1.39
N TYR A 382 -31.51 -1.83 -1.05
CA TYR A 382 -32.16 -0.81 -0.22
C TYR A 382 -32.15 0.52 -0.97
N SER A 383 -33.33 1.03 -1.31
CA SER A 383 -33.49 2.30 -2.03
C SER A 383 -33.83 3.46 -1.09
N HIS A 384 -33.48 4.67 -1.52
CA HIS A 384 -33.93 5.92 -0.93
C HIS A 384 -34.22 6.95 -2.02
N ARG A 385 -35.31 7.70 -1.85
CA ARG A 385 -35.72 8.74 -2.81
C ARG A 385 -34.66 9.83 -2.95
N ALA A 386 -34.27 10.10 -4.18
CA ALA A 386 -33.24 11.06 -4.57
C ALA A 386 -33.80 12.01 -5.65
N GLY A 387 -32.96 12.89 -6.18
CA GLY A 387 -33.18 13.45 -7.52
C GLY A 387 -32.73 12.49 -8.61
N GLU A 388 -32.50 13.04 -9.81
CA GLU A 388 -31.82 12.31 -10.87
C GLU A 388 -30.34 12.16 -10.48
N ALA A 389 -29.97 10.95 -10.03
CA ALA A 389 -28.64 10.69 -9.50
C ALA A 389 -27.63 10.49 -10.66
N ASN A 390 -27.17 11.59 -11.24
CA ASN A 390 -26.28 11.60 -12.40
C ASN A 390 -24.90 10.96 -12.11
N CYS A 391 -24.46 11.03 -10.86
CA CYS A 391 -23.14 10.56 -10.43
C CYS A 391 -23.14 10.34 -8.91
N ILE A 392 -22.44 9.30 -8.45
CA ILE A 392 -22.46 8.83 -7.06
C ILE A 392 -21.07 8.37 -6.63
N GLN A 393 -20.68 8.69 -5.39
CA GLN A 393 -19.47 8.15 -4.76
C GLN A 393 -19.69 7.85 -3.27
N LEU A 394 -19.16 6.73 -2.80
CA LEU A 394 -19.11 6.38 -1.37
C LEU A 394 -17.74 6.77 -0.80
N ARG A 395 -17.72 7.41 0.37
CA ARG A 395 -16.52 7.58 1.20
C ARG A 395 -16.90 7.37 2.67
N GLY A 396 -16.34 6.33 3.28
CA GLY A 396 -16.65 5.96 4.66
C GLY A 396 -18.15 5.70 4.85
N GLU A 397 -18.78 6.48 5.72
CA GLU A 397 -20.21 6.37 6.05
C GLU A 397 -21.12 7.18 5.12
N TYR A 398 -20.57 7.99 4.22
CA TYR A 398 -21.34 8.95 3.43
C TYR A 398 -21.35 8.64 1.94
N VAL A 399 -22.52 8.84 1.34
CA VAL A 399 -22.78 8.70 -0.10
C VAL A 399 -23.04 10.08 -0.70
N PHE A 400 -22.15 10.49 -1.59
CA PHE A 400 -22.10 11.78 -2.26
C PHE A 400 -22.79 11.67 -3.62
N VAL A 401 -23.76 12.54 -3.90
CA VAL A 401 -24.61 12.43 -5.09
C VAL A 401 -24.80 13.79 -5.75
N ALA A 402 -24.65 13.83 -7.07
CA ALA A 402 -25.09 14.94 -7.90
C ALA A 402 -26.52 14.65 -8.41
N GLU A 403 -27.51 15.41 -7.96
CA GLU A 403 -28.94 15.15 -8.13
C GLU A 403 -29.63 16.01 -9.22
N GLY A 404 -28.90 16.44 -10.25
CA GLY A 404 -29.42 17.30 -11.31
C GLY A 404 -29.95 18.62 -10.76
N SER A 405 -31.19 18.96 -11.10
CA SER A 405 -31.88 20.18 -10.60
C SER A 405 -32.08 20.23 -9.08
N ARG A 406 -31.86 19.12 -8.36
CA ARG A 406 -31.87 19.11 -6.90
C ARG A 406 -30.51 19.51 -6.30
N GLY A 407 -29.47 19.65 -7.10
CA GLY A 407 -28.13 20.06 -6.68
C GLY A 407 -27.31 18.89 -6.11
N PHE A 408 -26.31 19.21 -5.31
CA PHE A 408 -25.47 18.23 -4.64
C PHE A 408 -26.07 17.82 -3.29
N ARG A 409 -25.92 16.54 -2.92
CA ARG A 409 -26.40 16.02 -1.64
C ARG A 409 -25.51 14.91 -1.10
N VAL A 410 -25.37 14.86 0.22
CA VAL A 410 -24.73 13.75 0.94
C VAL A 410 -25.75 12.99 1.79
N TYR A 411 -25.73 11.66 1.69
CA TYR A 411 -26.54 10.73 2.48
C TYR A 411 -25.69 9.96 3.48
N ASP A 412 -26.22 9.72 4.67
CA ASP A 412 -25.61 8.82 5.65
C ASP A 412 -26.06 7.37 5.36
N ALA A 413 -25.08 6.49 5.20
CA ALA A 413 -25.23 5.08 4.89
C ALA A 413 -24.74 4.15 6.01
N ALA A 414 -24.38 4.66 7.19
CA ALA A 414 -23.87 3.87 8.31
C ALA A 414 -24.82 2.72 8.70
N SER A 415 -26.13 2.96 8.55
CA SER A 415 -27.20 2.01 8.90
C SER A 415 -27.62 1.07 7.77
N VAL A 416 -26.95 1.08 6.60
CA VAL A 416 -27.38 0.31 5.41
C VAL A 416 -27.57 -1.20 5.69
N ALA A 417 -26.74 -1.77 6.55
CA ALA A 417 -26.80 -3.18 6.95
C ALA A 417 -27.50 -3.41 8.30
N ASN A 418 -27.99 -2.36 8.95
CA ASN A 418 -28.57 -2.43 10.28
C ASN A 418 -30.07 -2.74 10.19
N LYS A 419 -30.45 -3.95 10.61
CA LYS A 419 -31.85 -4.38 10.66
C LYS A 419 -32.72 -3.61 11.67
N GLY A 420 -32.11 -2.90 12.62
CA GLY A 420 -32.81 -2.05 13.59
C GLY A 420 -33.34 -0.75 12.99
N PHE A 421 -32.93 -0.41 11.76
CA PHE A 421 -33.38 0.78 11.04
C PHE A 421 -34.31 0.40 9.89
N SER A 422 -35.49 1.03 9.85
CA SER A 422 -36.45 0.85 8.76
C SER A 422 -36.02 1.62 7.51
N GLN A 423 -35.64 2.89 7.68
CA GLN A 423 -35.01 3.70 6.63
C GLN A 423 -33.50 3.68 6.84
N ARG A 424 -32.77 2.97 5.98
CA ARG A 424 -31.35 2.64 6.21
C ARG A 424 -30.35 3.58 5.57
N ILE A 425 -30.81 4.35 4.59
CA ILE A 425 -30.09 5.48 3.98
C ILE A 425 -30.76 6.74 4.51
N ILE A 426 -30.00 7.64 5.10
CA ILE A 426 -30.53 8.73 5.94
C ILE A 426 -30.15 10.08 5.31
N THR A 427 -31.15 10.96 5.19
CA THR A 427 -30.97 12.34 4.71
C THR A 427 -30.54 13.29 5.83
N ALA A 428 -31.18 13.17 6.98
CA ALA A 428 -30.87 13.89 8.21
C ALA A 428 -31.35 13.01 9.39
N PRO A 429 -30.57 12.83 10.46
CA PRO A 429 -30.94 11.92 11.56
C PRO A 429 -32.23 12.33 12.29
N PHE A 430 -32.52 13.64 12.37
CA PHE A 430 -33.68 14.17 13.10
C PHE A 430 -34.54 15.08 12.23
N SER A 431 -33.97 16.17 11.71
CA SER A 431 -34.67 17.12 10.84
C SER A 431 -33.68 17.97 10.03
N PRO A 432 -34.12 18.62 8.93
CA PRO A 432 -33.32 19.60 8.21
C PRO A 432 -32.88 20.81 9.04
N LEU A 433 -33.51 21.08 10.19
CA LEU A 433 -33.11 22.17 11.09
C LEU A 433 -31.88 21.81 11.95
N GLY A 434 -31.56 20.53 12.07
CA GLY A 434 -30.39 20.05 12.83
C GLY A 434 -29.20 19.65 11.95
N GLN A 435 -29.44 19.42 10.66
CA GLN A 435 -28.43 19.07 9.65
C GLN A 435 -29.04 19.28 8.26
N ASP A 436 -28.30 19.93 7.36
CA ASP A 436 -28.63 19.99 5.93
C ASP A 436 -27.37 19.81 5.08
N THR A 437 -27.20 18.59 4.57
CA THR A 437 -26.08 18.20 3.72
C THR A 437 -26.35 18.44 2.23
N ARG A 438 -27.34 19.27 1.90
CA ARG A 438 -27.68 19.62 0.53
C ARG A 438 -27.10 20.99 0.16
N VAL A 439 -26.39 21.02 -0.96
CA VAL A 439 -25.99 22.26 -1.64
C VAL A 439 -26.84 22.42 -2.89
N LYS A 440 -27.75 23.40 -2.87
CA LYS A 440 -28.59 23.72 -4.04
C LYS A 440 -27.69 24.19 -5.19
N SER A 441 -27.99 23.75 -6.40
CA SER A 441 -27.42 24.27 -7.65
C SER A 441 -28.45 24.13 -8.79
N ARG A 442 -28.16 24.69 -9.97
CA ARG A 442 -29.07 24.72 -11.11
C ARG A 442 -29.24 23.35 -11.76
N ASN A 443 -28.14 22.64 -12.00
CA ASN A 443 -28.15 21.29 -12.57
C ASN A 443 -26.83 20.54 -12.28
N ALA A 444 -26.71 19.94 -11.10
CA ALA A 444 -25.53 19.17 -10.71
C ALA A 444 -25.42 17.86 -11.50
N THR A 445 -24.29 17.66 -12.20
CA THR A 445 -24.09 16.54 -13.13
C THR A 445 -23.12 15.49 -12.62
N CYS A 446 -22.06 15.85 -11.89
CA CYS A 446 -21.21 14.85 -11.25
C CYS A 446 -20.51 15.33 -9.99
N VAL A 447 -20.08 14.38 -9.15
CA VAL A 447 -19.26 14.60 -7.95
C VAL A 447 -18.01 13.73 -8.00
N ALA A 448 -16.87 14.30 -7.62
CA ALA A 448 -15.65 13.55 -7.34
C ALA A 448 -14.99 14.00 -6.04
N LEU A 449 -14.46 13.02 -5.31
CA LEU A 449 -13.62 13.19 -4.13
C LEU A 449 -12.18 12.85 -4.51
N ALA A 450 -11.21 13.55 -3.92
CA ALA A 450 -9.79 13.27 -4.14
C ALA A 450 -9.38 11.86 -3.65
N THR A 451 -10.16 11.27 -2.74
CA THR A 451 -10.01 9.89 -2.28
C THR A 451 -11.37 9.34 -1.84
N THR A 452 -11.57 8.02 -2.00
CA THR A 452 -12.70 7.29 -1.43
C THR A 452 -12.42 6.81 0.00
N GLN A 453 -11.18 6.94 0.47
CA GLN A 453 -10.82 6.66 1.85
C GLN A 453 -11.21 7.83 2.77
N PRO A 454 -11.70 7.57 3.99
CA PRO A 454 -11.97 8.63 4.94
C PRO A 454 -10.66 9.27 5.39
N VAL A 455 -10.63 10.60 5.39
CA VAL A 455 -9.52 11.45 5.84
C VAL A 455 -10.13 12.69 6.52
N GLN A 456 -9.40 13.32 7.42
CA GLN A 456 -9.81 14.57 8.08
C GLN A 456 -8.62 15.53 8.16
N PRO A 457 -8.38 16.33 7.11
CA PRO A 457 -7.23 17.23 7.03
C PRO A 457 -7.12 18.23 8.20
N SER A 458 -8.23 18.63 8.82
CA SER A 458 -8.21 19.56 9.97
C SER A 458 -7.45 19.03 11.19
N ARG A 459 -7.28 17.71 11.33
CA ARG A 459 -6.44 17.11 12.40
C ARG A 459 -4.95 17.21 12.14
N ASN A 460 -4.53 17.45 10.89
CA ASN A 460 -3.13 17.48 10.48
C ASN A 460 -2.50 18.86 10.76
N GLN A 461 -2.50 19.27 12.01
CA GLN A 461 -2.05 20.59 12.45
C GLN A 461 -1.30 20.52 13.78
N GLY A 462 -0.53 21.57 14.07
CA GLY A 462 0.22 21.72 15.32
C GLY A 462 1.56 20.99 15.36
N GLU A 463 2.34 21.32 16.39
CA GLU A 463 3.71 20.84 16.62
C GLU A 463 3.79 19.31 16.67
N LEU A 464 2.86 18.66 17.38
CA LEU A 464 2.84 17.20 17.49
C LEU A 464 2.71 16.52 16.11
N MET A 465 1.83 17.02 15.24
CA MET A 465 1.60 16.37 13.94
C MET A 465 2.70 16.74 12.93
N ARG A 466 3.03 18.02 12.79
CA ARG A 466 3.90 18.50 11.69
C ARG A 466 5.39 18.43 12.00
N ASP A 467 5.76 18.61 13.27
CA ASP A 467 7.17 18.73 13.66
C ASP A 467 7.66 17.46 14.36
N ILE A 468 6.90 16.93 15.33
CA ILE A 468 7.29 15.72 16.07
C ILE A 468 7.04 14.45 15.25
N ASN A 469 5.84 14.30 14.69
CA ASN A 469 5.49 13.13 13.88
C ASN A 469 5.97 13.25 12.41
N LEU A 470 6.48 14.41 12.00
CA LEU A 470 6.93 14.70 10.63
C LEU A 470 5.85 14.45 9.55
N GLU A 471 4.57 14.59 9.92
CA GLU A 471 3.47 14.42 8.98
C GLU A 471 3.49 15.52 7.92
N GLN A 472 3.35 15.14 6.65
CA GLN A 472 3.21 16.12 5.59
C GLN A 472 1.88 16.87 5.72
N PRO A 473 1.85 18.17 5.39
CA PRO A 473 0.62 18.93 5.38
C PRO A 473 -0.35 18.34 4.35
N HIS A 474 -1.58 18.06 4.77
CA HIS A 474 -2.62 17.65 3.83
C HIS A 474 -2.85 18.74 2.77
N HIS A 475 -2.91 18.32 1.50
CA HIS A 475 -3.28 19.24 0.44
C HIS A 475 -4.75 19.68 0.60
N PRO A 476 -5.10 20.97 0.44
CA PRO A 476 -6.47 21.47 0.65
C PRO A 476 -7.52 20.80 -0.23
N ILE A 477 -7.13 20.15 -1.34
CA ILE A 477 -8.03 19.37 -2.20
C ILE A 477 -8.85 18.33 -1.42
N TYR A 478 -8.31 17.80 -0.32
CA TYR A 478 -8.96 16.79 0.51
C TYR A 478 -10.10 17.31 1.39
N ASN A 479 -10.23 18.62 1.54
CA ASN A 479 -11.31 19.25 2.29
C ASN A 479 -12.62 19.24 1.50
N TYR A 480 -12.54 19.08 0.17
CA TYR A 480 -13.65 19.41 -0.71
C TYR A 480 -14.22 18.19 -1.46
N ALA A 481 -15.54 18.19 -1.61
CA ALA A 481 -16.19 17.52 -2.73
C ALA A 481 -16.18 18.45 -3.94
N PHE A 482 -15.76 17.92 -5.09
CA PHE A 482 -15.77 18.63 -6.36
C PHE A 482 -17.05 18.27 -7.08
N VAL A 483 -17.87 19.27 -7.41
CA VAL A 483 -19.16 19.07 -8.06
C VAL A 483 -19.15 19.81 -9.38
N THR A 484 -19.54 19.13 -10.45
CA THR A 484 -19.81 19.75 -11.74
C THR A 484 -21.30 20.06 -11.85
N ASP A 485 -21.59 21.23 -12.39
CA ASP A 485 -22.93 21.73 -12.70
C ASP A 485 -22.94 22.22 -14.15
N SER A 486 -23.93 21.80 -14.94
CA SER A 486 -23.93 22.10 -16.38
C SER A 486 -24.20 23.57 -16.72
N GLU A 487 -24.62 24.39 -15.74
CA GLU A 487 -24.85 25.83 -15.91
C GLU A 487 -23.90 26.67 -15.05
N GLU A 488 -23.63 26.22 -13.82
CA GLU A 488 -22.81 26.96 -12.85
C GLU A 488 -21.33 26.59 -12.88
N GLY A 489 -20.95 25.54 -13.62
CA GLY A 489 -19.57 25.06 -13.76
C GLY A 489 -19.08 24.25 -12.57
N LEU A 490 -17.89 24.57 -12.05
CA LEU A 490 -17.27 23.84 -10.94
C LEU A 490 -17.70 24.45 -9.60
N ILE A 491 -18.26 23.62 -8.72
CA ILE A 491 -18.61 23.97 -7.34
C ILE A 491 -17.71 23.15 -6.40
N LEU A 492 -17.08 23.81 -5.43
CA LEU A 492 -16.39 23.14 -4.33
C LEU A 492 -17.27 23.22 -3.08
N VAL A 493 -17.45 22.09 -2.41
CA VAL A 493 -18.21 21.99 -1.16
C VAL A 493 -17.27 21.51 -0.07
N ASP A 494 -17.14 22.26 1.02
CA ASP A 494 -16.38 21.81 2.20
C ASP A 494 -17.14 20.65 2.85
N ILE A 495 -16.45 19.54 3.08
CA ILE A 495 -17.00 18.30 3.63
C ILE A 495 -16.27 17.83 4.89
N ASP A 496 -15.36 18.64 5.44
CA ASP A 496 -14.60 18.26 6.64
C ASP A 496 -15.49 18.13 7.88
N THR A 497 -16.57 18.91 7.96
CA THR A 497 -17.58 18.86 9.04
C THR A 497 -18.24 17.48 9.17
N LEU A 498 -18.31 16.70 8.08
CA LEU A 498 -18.85 15.34 8.12
C LEU A 498 -17.99 14.39 8.97
N HIS A 499 -16.75 14.78 9.31
CA HIS A 499 -15.78 13.92 10.00
C HIS A 499 -15.24 14.53 11.30
N ASP A 500 -15.72 15.69 11.73
CA ASP A 500 -15.20 16.42 12.89
C ASP A 500 -15.79 16.01 14.25
N PHE A 501 -16.68 15.01 14.25
CA PHE A 501 -17.46 14.53 15.39
C PHE A 501 -18.46 15.54 15.97
N GLU A 502 -18.82 16.58 15.22
CA GLU A 502 -19.82 17.58 15.59
C GLU A 502 -21.03 17.52 14.65
N PRO A 503 -21.98 16.57 14.85
CA PRO A 503 -23.09 16.39 13.92
C PRO A 503 -24.03 17.61 13.81
N ARG A 504 -23.94 18.60 14.71
CA ARG A 504 -24.78 19.80 14.72
C ARG A 504 -24.32 20.86 13.72
N ASN A 505 -23.12 20.75 13.14
CA ASN A 505 -22.59 21.74 12.20
C ASN A 505 -22.62 21.25 10.74
N ASN A 506 -23.29 20.13 10.45
CA ASN A 506 -23.45 19.55 9.12
C ASN A 506 -24.39 20.37 8.23
N PHE A 507 -24.03 21.63 7.97
CA PHE A 507 -24.67 22.54 7.03
C PHE A 507 -23.66 22.84 5.94
N LEU A 508 -23.70 22.06 4.86
CA LEU A 508 -22.66 22.14 3.84
C LEU A 508 -22.83 23.43 3.02
N GLU A 509 -21.72 24.12 2.81
CA GLU A 509 -21.68 25.37 2.06
C GLU A 509 -20.76 25.27 0.85
N ARG A 510 -21.03 26.12 -0.15
CA ARG A 510 -20.13 26.27 -1.29
C ARG A 510 -18.91 27.06 -0.86
N ALA A 511 -17.73 26.46 -0.97
CA ALA A 511 -16.46 27.16 -0.81
C ALA A 511 -16.10 27.97 -2.08
N LEU A 512 -16.52 27.47 -3.25
CA LEU A 512 -16.25 28.09 -4.55
C LEU A 512 -17.37 27.79 -5.54
N THR A 513 -17.60 28.71 -6.48
CA THR A 513 -18.30 28.43 -7.75
C THR A 513 -17.52 29.12 -8.86
N TRP A 514 -17.13 28.37 -9.90
CA TRP A 514 -16.28 28.87 -10.97
C TRP A 514 -16.74 28.36 -12.34
N ASN A 515 -17.00 29.30 -13.26
CA ASN A 515 -17.34 29.02 -14.65
C ASN A 515 -16.98 30.22 -15.52
N GLU A 516 -15.69 30.56 -15.56
CA GLU A 516 -15.24 31.73 -16.32
C GLU A 516 -15.63 31.61 -17.80
N ASN A 517 -16.28 32.64 -18.35
CA ASN A 517 -16.74 32.67 -19.74
C ASN A 517 -17.62 31.47 -20.17
N GLY A 518 -18.21 30.74 -19.22
CA GLY A 518 -19.03 29.57 -19.52
C GLY A 518 -18.24 28.36 -20.03
N VAL A 519 -16.92 28.27 -19.77
CA VAL A 519 -16.07 27.16 -20.27
C VAL A 519 -16.51 25.77 -19.80
N LEU A 520 -17.28 25.69 -18.72
CA LEU A 520 -17.82 24.44 -18.16
C LEU A 520 -19.33 24.27 -18.43
N ASN A 521 -19.94 25.08 -19.29
CA ASN A 521 -21.32 24.89 -19.70
C ASN A 521 -21.50 23.52 -20.37
N GLY A 522 -22.49 22.75 -19.90
CA GLY A 522 -22.72 21.38 -20.37
C GLY A 522 -21.77 20.34 -19.78
N ALA A 523 -20.97 20.67 -18.76
CA ALA A 523 -20.14 19.68 -18.07
C ALA A 523 -21.02 18.55 -17.48
N THR A 524 -20.71 17.30 -17.84
CA THR A 524 -21.46 16.11 -17.38
C THR A 524 -20.64 15.20 -16.47
N HIS A 525 -19.32 15.37 -16.43
CA HIS A 525 -18.41 14.48 -15.72
C HIS A 525 -17.18 15.23 -15.22
N LEU A 526 -16.52 14.64 -14.23
CA LEU A 526 -15.32 15.18 -13.60
C LEU A 526 -14.44 14.01 -13.15
N SER A 527 -13.13 14.20 -13.25
CA SER A 527 -12.13 13.31 -12.68
C SER A 527 -11.01 14.15 -12.09
N ILE A 528 -10.44 13.67 -10.98
CA ILE A 528 -9.28 14.30 -10.33
C ILE A 528 -8.06 13.45 -10.70
N ALA A 529 -7.03 14.08 -11.25
CA ALA A 529 -5.81 13.41 -11.68
C ALA A 529 -4.57 14.20 -11.20
N GLY A 530 -3.78 13.55 -10.33
CA GLY A 530 -2.58 14.15 -9.73
C GLY A 530 -2.89 15.22 -8.69
N TYR A 531 -2.18 15.18 -7.56
CA TYR A 531 -1.99 16.30 -6.64
C TYR A 531 -0.56 16.28 -6.11
#